data_AF-H6TBL1-F1
#
_entry.id   AF-H6TBL1-F1
#
_cell.length_a   1.000
_cell.length_b   1.000
_cell.length_c   1.000
_cell.angle_alpha   90.00
_cell.angle_beta   90.00
_cell.angle_gamma   90.00
#
_symmetry.space_group_name_H-M   'P 1'
#
loop_
_entity.id
_entity.type
_entity.pdbx_description
1 polymer ?
#
loop_
_entity_poly.entity_id
_entity_poly.type
_entity_poly.pdbx_seq_one_letter_code
_entity_poly.pdbx_strand_id
1 'polypeptide(L)'
;KLMLRLETMGIRIKKIYEEEWSYIPVGGSLPNTDQRNLAFGAAASMVHPATGYSVVRSLSEAPRYASVIANILKRSPGMGDMLVSSRSMENISTQAWETLWPQERKRQRSFFLFGLALILQLDIEGIRTFFHTFFRLPNWMWRGFWINSI
;
A
#
# COMPACT_ATOMS: atom_id res chain seq x y z
N LYS A 1 2.25 -5.26 28.07
CA LYS A 1 1.82 -6.68 27.93
C LYS A 1 2.94 -7.66 27.49
N LEU A 2 4.13 -7.20 27.05
CA LEU A 2 5.26 -8.10 26.72
C LEU A 2 5.95 -8.68 27.95
N MET A 3 6.36 -7.85 28.91
CA MET A 3 7.09 -8.29 30.12
C MET A 3 6.32 -9.36 30.90
N LEU A 4 5.01 -9.17 31.07
CA LEU A 4 4.13 -10.13 31.73
C LEU A 4 4.12 -11.50 31.02
N ARG A 5 4.17 -11.51 29.67
CA ARG A 5 4.23 -12.75 28.88
C ARG A 5 5.57 -13.45 29.05
N LEU A 6 6.67 -12.70 29.03
CA LEU A 6 8.01 -13.25 29.23
C LEU A 6 8.15 -13.88 30.61
N GLU A 7 7.63 -13.23 31.65
CA GLU A 7 7.58 -13.75 33.01
C GLU A 7 6.75 -15.04 33.10
N THR A 8 5.56 -15.06 32.50
CA THR A 8 4.70 -16.27 32.45
C THR A 8 5.40 -17.43 31.74
N MET A 9 6.23 -17.14 30.73
CA MET A 9 7.03 -18.14 30.01
C MET A 9 8.36 -18.50 30.70
N GLY A 10 8.67 -17.92 31.86
CA GLY A 10 9.94 -18.10 32.56
C GLY A 10 11.16 -17.53 31.80
N ILE A 11 10.94 -16.68 30.80
CA ILE A 11 12.01 -16.08 29.99
C ILE A 11 12.61 -14.89 30.75
N ARG A 12 13.88 -15.04 31.16
CA ARG A 12 14.63 -13.99 31.84
C ARG A 12 15.44 -13.17 30.84
N ILE A 13 15.06 -11.91 30.63
CA ILE A 13 15.84 -10.97 29.81
C ILE A 13 17.18 -10.72 30.51
N LYS A 14 18.29 -11.04 29.83
CA LYS A 14 19.64 -10.80 30.36
C LYS A 14 20.14 -9.39 30.04
N LYS A 15 19.80 -8.87 28.85
CA LYS A 15 20.24 -7.57 28.37
C LYS A 15 19.31 -7.11 27.24
N ILE A 16 18.93 -5.82 27.27
CA ILE A 16 18.31 -5.12 26.14
C ILE A 16 19.44 -4.27 25.53
N TYR A 17 19.70 -4.45 24.23
CA TYR A 17 20.76 -3.72 23.54
C TYR A 17 20.23 -2.40 22.97
N GLU A 18 19.05 -2.45 22.36
CA GLU A 18 18.41 -1.31 21.71
C GLU A 18 16.89 -1.51 21.71
N GLU A 19 16.17 -0.39 21.72
CA GLU A 19 14.72 -0.34 21.53
C GLU A 19 14.44 0.58 20.34
N GLU A 20 13.82 0.04 19.29
CA GLU A 20 13.47 0.79 18.08
C GLU A 20 11.95 0.97 17.98
N TRP A 21 11.54 2.21 17.73
CA TRP A 21 10.14 2.54 17.48
C TRP A 21 9.84 2.41 15.99
N SER A 22 9.04 1.40 15.63
CA SER A 22 8.59 1.20 14.26
C SER A 22 7.21 1.82 14.04
N TYR A 23 7.10 2.77 13.10
CA TYR A 23 5.84 3.32 12.62
C TYR A 23 5.52 2.80 11.22
N ILE A 24 4.34 2.19 11.06
CA ILE A 24 3.86 1.71 9.76
C ILE A 24 2.60 2.52 9.43
N PRO A 25 2.59 3.31 8.34
CA PRO A 25 1.44 4.14 7.97
C PRO A 25 0.35 3.30 7.28
N VAL A 26 -0.28 2.42 8.06
CA VAL A 26 -1.38 1.56 7.60
C VAL A 26 -2.58 2.44 7.27
N GLY A 27 -2.97 2.51 6.00
CA GLY A 27 -4.13 3.29 5.55
C GLY A 27 -3.87 4.78 5.32
N GLY A 28 -2.61 5.25 5.28
CA GLY A 28 -2.26 6.63 4.93
C GLY A 28 -2.76 7.06 3.55
N SER A 29 -3.04 8.36 3.34
CA SER A 29 -3.69 8.89 2.13
C SER A 29 -3.05 8.44 0.81
N LEU A 30 -3.87 8.36 -0.25
CA LEU A 30 -3.33 8.16 -1.59
C LEU A 30 -2.41 9.34 -1.95
N PRO A 31 -1.29 9.09 -2.65
CA PRO A 31 -0.47 10.18 -3.15
C PRO A 31 -1.28 11.01 -4.16
N ASN A 32 -0.98 12.30 -4.26
CA ASN A 32 -1.47 13.10 -5.38
C ASN A 32 -0.84 12.55 -6.67
N THR A 33 -1.63 11.92 -7.54
CA THR A 33 -1.14 11.31 -8.79
C THR A 33 -0.99 12.31 -9.94
N ASP A 34 -1.38 13.56 -9.72
CA ASP A 34 -1.27 14.64 -10.70
C ASP A 34 0.00 15.48 -10.46
N GLN A 35 0.76 15.15 -9.41
CA GLN A 35 2.02 15.83 -9.10
C GLN A 35 3.18 15.32 -9.96
N ARG A 36 4.14 16.21 -10.22
CA ARG A 36 5.35 15.89 -11.02
C ARG A 36 6.32 14.97 -10.31
N ASN A 37 6.42 15.09 -8.99
CA ASN A 37 7.35 14.30 -8.19
C ASN A 37 6.86 12.87 -8.09
N LEU A 38 7.71 11.94 -8.52
CA LEU A 38 7.45 10.52 -8.42
C LEU A 38 7.94 10.00 -7.07
N ALA A 39 7.30 8.94 -6.58
CA ALA A 39 7.72 8.22 -5.39
C ALA A 39 7.54 6.71 -5.60
N PHE A 40 8.13 5.93 -4.72
CA PHE A 40 8.04 4.48 -4.75
C PHE A 40 7.97 3.90 -3.32
N GLY A 41 7.44 2.68 -3.20
CA GLY A 41 7.32 1.98 -1.91
C GLY A 41 6.40 2.71 -0.93
N ALA A 42 6.82 2.80 0.34
CA ALA A 42 6.03 3.44 1.38
C ALA A 42 5.73 4.92 1.08
N ALA A 43 6.67 5.64 0.44
CA ALA A 43 6.49 7.04 0.02
C ALA A 43 5.41 7.21 -1.07
N ALA A 44 5.13 6.15 -1.84
CA ALA A 44 4.02 6.09 -2.78
C ALA A 44 2.75 5.45 -2.19
N SER A 45 2.63 5.39 -0.86
CA SER A 45 1.52 4.76 -0.12
C SER A 45 1.32 3.28 -0.46
N MET A 46 2.38 2.56 -0.85
CA MET A 46 2.27 1.16 -1.27
C MET A 46 2.04 0.16 -0.12
N VAL A 47 1.97 0.65 1.13
CA VAL A 47 1.69 -0.12 2.33
C VAL A 47 0.27 -0.70 2.27
N HIS A 48 0.13 -2.01 2.50
CA HIS A 48 -1.18 -2.66 2.51
C HIS A 48 -2.04 -2.13 3.67
N PRO A 49 -3.26 -1.61 3.41
CA PRO A 49 -4.06 -0.87 4.39
C PRO A 49 -4.64 -1.74 5.52
N ALA A 50 -4.59 -3.08 5.42
CA ALA A 50 -5.04 -3.96 6.50
C ALA A 50 -3.90 -4.65 7.26
N THR A 51 -2.73 -4.84 6.63
CA THR A 51 -1.65 -5.68 7.20
C THR A 51 -0.36 -4.91 7.45
N GLY A 52 -0.20 -3.72 6.88
CA GLY A 52 1.03 -2.95 6.97
C GLY A 52 2.19 -3.47 6.11
N TYR A 53 2.01 -4.57 5.38
CA TYR A 53 3.06 -5.11 4.51
C TYR A 53 3.21 -4.27 3.23
N SER A 54 4.45 -3.92 2.87
CA SER A 54 4.78 -3.15 1.67
C SER A 54 5.91 -3.79 0.83
N VAL A 55 6.77 -4.60 1.45
CA VAL A 55 8.01 -5.11 0.83
C VAL A 55 7.71 -5.99 -0.39
N VAL A 56 6.83 -6.99 -0.24
CA VAL A 56 6.47 -7.90 -1.34
C VAL A 56 5.90 -7.13 -2.52
N ARG A 57 4.96 -6.21 -2.27
CA ARG A 57 4.38 -5.33 -3.30
C ARG A 57 5.42 -4.44 -3.96
N SER A 58 6.37 -3.91 -3.19
CA SER A 58 7.43 -3.08 -3.74
C SER A 58 8.34 -3.89 -4.66
N LEU A 59 8.72 -5.10 -4.26
CA LEU A 59 9.54 -5.96 -5.10
C LEU A 59 8.81 -6.43 -6.37
N SER A 60 7.51 -6.72 -6.29
CA SER A 60 6.73 -7.15 -7.46
C SER A 60 6.46 -6.02 -8.46
N GLU A 61 6.20 -4.80 -7.98
CA GLU A 61 5.89 -3.65 -8.85
C GLU A 61 7.14 -2.96 -9.42
N ALA A 62 8.32 -3.11 -8.77
CA ALA A 62 9.55 -2.43 -9.15
C ALA A 62 9.95 -2.64 -10.63
N PRO A 63 9.94 -3.87 -11.20
CA PRO A 63 10.34 -4.07 -12.59
C PRO A 63 9.43 -3.33 -13.58
N ARG A 64 8.11 -3.39 -13.35
CA ARG A 64 7.13 -2.71 -14.21
C ARG A 64 7.27 -1.20 -14.11
N TYR A 65 7.40 -0.67 -12.90
CA TYR A 65 7.57 0.76 -12.67
C TYR A 65 8.86 1.30 -13.30
N ALA A 66 9.98 0.60 -13.11
CA ALA A 66 11.26 0.95 -13.72
C ALA A 66 11.19 0.92 -15.26
N SER A 67 10.52 -0.08 -15.84
CA SER A 67 10.35 -0.16 -17.30
C SER A 67 9.56 1.01 -17.86
N VAL A 68 8.50 1.45 -17.18
CA VAL A 68 7.69 2.61 -17.61
C VAL A 68 8.53 3.89 -17.55
N ILE A 69 9.27 4.10 -16.45
CA ILE A 69 10.18 5.26 -16.32
C ILE A 69 11.25 5.24 -17.41
N ALA A 70 11.88 4.10 -17.68
CA ALA A 70 12.89 3.99 -18.72
C ALA A 70 12.32 4.31 -20.11
N ASN A 71 11.09 3.88 -20.42
CA ASN A 71 10.43 4.18 -21.69
C ASN A 71 10.07 5.67 -21.82
N ILE A 72 9.61 6.28 -20.73
CA ILE A 72 9.37 7.73 -20.65
C ILE A 72 10.65 8.49 -20.97
N LEU A 73 11.76 8.14 -20.31
CA LEU A 73 13.04 8.83 -20.48
C LEU A 73 13.59 8.69 -21.91
N LYS A 74 13.40 7.54 -22.56
CA LYS A 74 13.79 7.31 -23.97
C LYS A 74 12.96 8.13 -24.97
N ARG A 75 11.71 8.48 -24.62
CA ARG A 75 10.78 9.22 -25.49
C ARG A 75 10.90 10.73 -25.32
N SER A 76 11.44 11.20 -24.20
CA SER A 76 11.79 12.61 -24.06
C SER A 76 12.88 12.95 -25.10
N PRO A 77 12.65 13.96 -25.97
CA PRO A 77 13.69 14.50 -26.82
C PRO A 77 14.89 14.88 -25.94
N GLY A 78 16.11 14.68 -26.46
CA GLY A 78 17.33 14.92 -25.73
C GLY A 78 17.28 16.23 -24.94
N MET A 79 17.84 16.23 -23.75
CA MET A 79 17.89 17.30 -22.74
C MET A 79 18.41 18.67 -23.24
N GLY A 80 18.68 18.81 -24.54
CA GLY A 80 19.06 20.03 -25.25
C GLY A 80 17.91 20.87 -25.81
N ASP A 81 16.64 20.45 -25.70
CA ASP A 81 15.50 21.33 -26.01
C ASP A 81 14.74 21.70 -24.73
N MET A 82 15.18 22.80 -24.12
CA MET A 82 14.73 23.36 -22.84
C MET A 82 13.32 23.99 -22.95
N LEU A 83 12.43 23.42 -23.75
CA LEU A 83 11.05 23.89 -23.97
C LEU A 83 10.05 22.72 -23.93
N VAL A 84 10.31 21.72 -23.08
CA VAL A 84 9.28 20.74 -22.72
C VAL A 84 8.16 21.50 -22.00
N SER A 85 7.01 21.66 -22.64
CA SER A 85 5.86 22.36 -22.04
C SER A 85 5.48 21.72 -20.69
N SER A 86 5.01 22.54 -19.75
CA SER A 86 4.49 22.07 -18.44
C SER A 86 3.48 20.93 -18.59
N ARG A 87 2.63 21.00 -19.64
CA ARG A 87 1.60 20.02 -19.98
C ARG A 87 2.18 18.67 -20.42
N SER A 88 3.31 18.67 -21.13
CA SER A 88 4.00 17.43 -21.52
C SER A 88 4.70 16.74 -20.34
N MET A 89 5.27 17.52 -19.41
CA MET A 89 5.82 16.98 -18.15
C MET A 89 4.73 16.41 -17.24
N GLU A 90 3.59 17.08 -17.13
CA GLU A 90 2.44 16.61 -16.36
C GLU A 90 1.92 15.26 -16.88
N ASN A 91 1.77 15.15 -18.21
CA ASN A 91 1.37 13.89 -18.87
C ASN A 91 2.36 12.73 -18.58
N ILE A 92 3.66 13.03 -18.53
CA ILE A 92 4.69 12.03 -18.21
C ILE A 92 4.57 11.54 -16.75
N SER A 93 4.40 12.46 -15.78
CA SER A 93 4.25 12.06 -14.38
C SER A 93 2.98 11.26 -14.15
N THR A 94 1.87 11.63 -14.81
CA THR A 94 0.61 10.88 -14.72
C THR A 94 0.77 9.45 -15.20
N GLN A 95 1.47 9.22 -16.34
CA GLN A 95 1.73 7.85 -16.84
C GLN A 95 2.51 6.98 -15.84
N ALA A 96 3.52 7.56 -15.18
CA ALA A 96 4.25 6.85 -14.14
C ALA A 96 3.34 6.56 -12.93
N TRP A 97 2.56 7.54 -12.46
CA TRP A 97 1.63 7.35 -11.34
C TRP A 97 0.53 6.32 -11.62
N GLU A 98 -0.03 6.30 -12.83
CA GLU A 98 -1.01 5.29 -13.27
C GLU A 98 -0.45 3.87 -13.22
N THR A 99 0.87 3.73 -13.32
CA THR A 99 1.52 2.43 -13.20
C THR A 99 1.35 1.85 -11.79
N LEU A 100 1.49 2.69 -10.75
CA LEU A 100 1.39 2.31 -9.33
C LEU A 100 -0.01 2.47 -8.74
N TRP A 101 -0.83 3.38 -9.27
CA TRP A 101 -2.18 3.68 -8.79
C TRP A 101 -3.18 3.79 -9.94
N PRO A 102 -3.42 2.68 -10.68
CA PRO A 102 -4.52 2.65 -11.64
C PRO A 102 -5.86 2.80 -10.91
N GLN A 103 -6.90 3.22 -11.64
CA GLN A 103 -8.20 3.50 -11.06
C GLN A 103 -8.79 2.32 -10.27
N GLU A 104 -8.60 1.10 -10.77
CA GLU A 104 -9.05 -0.11 -10.08
C GLU A 104 -8.37 -0.27 -8.72
N ARG A 105 -7.07 -0.04 -8.63
CA ARG A 105 -6.32 -0.13 -7.37
C ARG A 105 -6.72 0.97 -6.39
N LYS A 106 -7.02 2.18 -6.88
CA LYS A 106 -7.59 3.27 -6.07
C LYS A 106 -8.94 2.85 -5.47
N ARG A 107 -9.81 2.21 -6.26
CA ARG A 107 -11.11 1.69 -5.80
C ARG A 107 -10.97 0.57 -4.77
N GLN A 108 -10.13 -0.43 -5.04
CA GLN A 108 -9.85 -1.52 -4.10
C GLN A 108 -9.38 -0.99 -2.75
N ARG A 109 -8.45 -0.03 -2.76
CA ARG A 109 -7.99 0.62 -1.54
C ARG A 109 -9.12 1.34 -0.79
N SER A 110 -10.00 2.06 -1.51
CA SER A 110 -11.17 2.68 -0.89
C SER A 110 -12.12 1.67 -0.27
N PHE A 111 -12.34 0.51 -0.91
CA PHE A 111 -13.13 -0.58 -0.33
C PHE A 111 -12.50 -1.14 0.94
N PHE A 112 -11.18 -1.30 0.99
CA PHE A 112 -10.49 -1.72 2.21
C PHE A 112 -10.67 -0.72 3.36
N LEU A 113 -10.50 0.58 3.10
CA LEU A 113 -10.70 1.61 4.13
C LEU A 113 -12.15 1.65 4.62
N PHE A 114 -13.10 1.55 3.69
CA PHE A 114 -14.53 1.48 4.01
C PHE A 114 -14.85 0.26 4.88
N GLY A 115 -14.40 -0.93 4.48
CA GLY A 115 -14.60 -2.17 5.24
C GLY A 115 -13.93 -2.13 6.61
N LEU A 116 -12.73 -1.55 6.70
CA LEU A 116 -12.05 -1.33 7.99
C LEU A 116 -12.85 -0.39 8.90
N ALA A 117 -13.31 0.75 8.38
CA ALA A 117 -14.12 1.70 9.14
C ALA A 117 -15.42 1.07 9.64
N LEU A 118 -16.06 0.22 8.83
CA LEU A 118 -17.24 -0.55 9.23
C LEU A 118 -16.91 -1.53 10.36
N ILE A 119 -15.86 -2.34 10.22
CA ILE A 119 -15.47 -3.34 11.23
C ILE A 119 -15.14 -2.68 12.58
N LEU A 120 -14.50 -1.51 12.57
CA LEU A 120 -14.16 -0.77 13.79
C LEU A 120 -15.38 -0.25 14.56
N GLN A 121 -16.56 -0.17 13.92
CA GLN A 121 -17.80 0.25 14.57
C GLN A 121 -18.59 -0.93 15.17
N LEU A 122 -18.23 -2.17 14.84
CA LEU A 122 -18.93 -3.36 15.29
C LEU A 122 -18.42 -3.80 16.68
N ASP A 123 -19.33 -4.33 17.49
CA ASP A 123 -18.99 -5.02 18.73
C ASP A 123 -18.53 -6.47 18.45
N ILE A 124 -18.23 -7.23 19.50
CA ILE A 124 -17.71 -8.60 19.37
C ILE A 124 -18.70 -9.50 18.60
N GLU A 125 -20.00 -9.35 18.85
CA GLU A 125 -21.03 -10.15 18.20
C GLU A 125 -21.20 -9.75 16.73
N GLY A 126 -21.20 -8.46 16.44
CA GLY A 126 -21.22 -7.90 15.09
C GLY A 126 -20.03 -8.35 14.25
N ILE A 127 -18.81 -8.28 14.79
CA ILE A 127 -17.58 -8.73 14.11
C ILE A 127 -17.67 -10.23 13.77
N ARG A 128 -18.13 -11.07 14.72
CA ARG A 128 -18.29 -12.51 14.49
C ARG A 128 -19.31 -12.78 13.39
N THR A 129 -20.46 -12.12 13.44
CA THR A 129 -21.53 -12.28 12.45
C THR A 129 -21.09 -11.82 11.07
N PHE A 130 -20.37 -10.70 10.99
CA PHE A 130 -19.80 -10.17 9.75
C PHE A 130 -18.87 -11.20 9.10
N PHE A 131 -17.82 -11.66 9.80
CA PHE A 131 -16.86 -12.59 9.21
C PHE A 131 -17.48 -13.95 8.90
N HIS A 132 -18.37 -14.44 9.75
CA HIS A 132 -19.11 -15.67 9.49
C HIS A 132 -19.95 -15.58 8.21
N THR A 133 -20.64 -14.46 7.98
CA THR A 133 -21.44 -14.24 6.77
C THR A 133 -20.53 -14.03 5.54
N PHE A 134 -19.49 -13.21 5.69
CA PHE A 134 -18.54 -12.87 4.63
C PHE A 134 -17.87 -14.12 4.03
N PHE A 135 -17.39 -15.05 4.87
CA PHE A 135 -16.75 -16.28 4.38
C PHE A 135 -17.73 -17.32 3.82
N ARG A 136 -19.04 -17.13 4.01
CA ARG A 136 -20.10 -17.96 3.39
C ARG A 136 -20.54 -17.42 2.03
N LEU A 137 -20.11 -16.21 1.65
CA LEU A 137 -20.32 -15.68 0.30
C LEU A 137 -19.56 -16.55 -0.72
N PRO A 138 -20.01 -16.61 -1.98
CA PRO A 138 -19.27 -17.27 -3.05
C PRO A 138 -17.82 -16.78 -3.12
N ASN A 139 -16.87 -17.71 -3.32
CA ASN A 139 -15.43 -17.41 -3.28
C ASN A 139 -15.00 -16.25 -4.20
N TRP A 140 -15.66 -16.05 -5.34
CA TRP A 140 -15.34 -14.95 -6.26
C TRP A 140 -15.62 -13.57 -5.66
N MET A 141 -16.49 -13.46 -4.65
CA MET A 141 -16.88 -12.19 -4.03
C MET A 141 -15.89 -11.75 -2.95
N TRP A 142 -15.28 -12.69 -2.23
CA TRP A 142 -14.39 -12.36 -1.11
C TRP A 142 -12.90 -12.63 -1.36
N ARG A 143 -12.52 -13.45 -2.36
CA ARG A 143 -11.10 -13.79 -2.62
C ARG A 143 -10.20 -12.58 -2.86
N GLY A 144 -10.73 -11.51 -3.46
CA GLY A 144 -9.97 -10.28 -3.72
C GLY A 144 -9.51 -9.55 -2.45
N PHE A 145 -10.11 -9.84 -1.30
CA PHE A 145 -9.72 -9.27 0.00
C PHE A 145 -8.56 -10.02 0.67
N TRP A 146 -8.12 -11.15 0.11
CA TRP A 146 -6.97 -11.90 0.63
C TRP A 146 -5.66 -11.43 -0.01
N ILE A 147 -4.55 -11.66 0.70
CA ILE A 147 -3.18 -11.18 0.46
C ILE A 147 -2.62 -11.42 -0.97
N ASN A 148 -3.28 -12.23 -1.82
CA ASN A 148 -2.80 -12.59 -3.15
C ASN A 148 -3.25 -11.66 -4.30
N SER A 149 -3.88 -10.53 -4.00
CA SER A 149 -4.26 -9.53 -5.02
C SER A 149 -3.17 -8.47 -5.28
N ILE A 150 -1.92 -8.72 -4.86
CA ILE A 150 -0.78 -7.83 -5.11
C ILE A 150 -0.44 -7.83 -6.60
#